data_AF-A0A9K3ITA2-F1
#
_entry.id   AF-A0A9K3ITA2-F1
#
_cell.length_a   1.000
_cell.length_b   1.000
_cell.length_c   1.000
_cell.angle_alpha   90.00
_cell.angle_beta   90.00
_cell.angle_gamma   90.00
#
_symmetry.space_group_name_H-M   'P 1'
#
loop_
_entity.id
_entity.type
_entity.pdbx_description
1 polymer ?
#
loop_
_entity_poly.entity_id
_entity_poly.type
_entity_poly.pdbx_seq_one_letter_code
_entity_poly.pdbx_strand_id
1 'polypeptide(L)'
;METAAVELQTRFVPVLERAAALNKVVDLQDLLERYSFDNICKVAFNFDPGCLAGDGTSGSEFLKAFEEAATFSFGRFMYILPGLYKIKKLLNFGSESKLQKSIATVHKFADDIIQSRITESGKEPNADLLSRFTNISEYSPEFLRDIVTSFILAGRDTTSSALTWFFWILSSHPEVKLKILEELKTLRLSKSDQKSYVFDDLRQMHYLHAAISEAMRLFPPVPVDTKACLKPDVWPDGTFVGEGWFVTYHTYAMGRMESVWGTDCNEFRPERWLEEKNGGGTVVYRPENPFKYPVFHGGARVCLGKEMAYTQMKLVAATIMEVFEVELEVVEKKVPEHVLSLTMRMKDGLKVRVRKS
;
A
#
# COMPACT_ATOMS: atom_id res chain seq x y z
N MET A 1 1.47 -15.09 4.92
CA MET A 1 1.15 -14.42 6.20
C MET A 1 2.26 -14.58 7.20
N GLU A 2 2.70 -15.81 7.47
CA GLU A 2 3.79 -16.10 8.41
C GLU A 2 5.04 -15.24 8.13
N THR A 3 5.44 -15.14 6.86
CA THR A 3 6.50 -14.25 6.38
C THR A 3 6.32 -12.79 6.82
N ALA A 4 5.11 -12.25 6.69
CA ALA A 4 4.77 -10.87 7.06
C ALA A 4 4.87 -10.65 8.57
N ALA A 5 4.42 -11.63 9.36
CA ALA A 5 4.48 -11.61 10.81
C ALA A 5 5.92 -11.73 11.32
N VAL A 6 6.72 -12.62 10.73
CA VAL A 6 8.15 -12.78 11.07
C VAL A 6 8.91 -11.50 10.77
N GLU A 7 8.74 -10.90 9.59
CA GLU A 7 9.39 -9.63 9.25
C GLU A 7 9.02 -8.51 10.23
N LEU A 8 7.74 -8.45 10.60
CA LEU A 8 7.22 -7.45 11.52
C LEU A 8 7.84 -7.60 12.91
N GLN A 9 7.86 -8.81 13.45
CA GLN A 9 8.34 -9.09 14.80
C GLN A 9 9.87 -9.07 14.92
N THR A 10 10.60 -9.48 13.89
CA THR A 10 12.06 -9.64 13.97
C THR A 10 12.84 -8.41 13.50
N ARG A 11 12.22 -7.51 12.71
CA ARG A 11 12.91 -6.34 12.16
C ARG A 11 12.16 -5.04 12.43
N PHE A 12 10.91 -4.93 12.01
CA PHE A 12 10.18 -3.66 12.12
C PHE A 12 9.92 -3.24 13.57
N VAL A 13 9.38 -4.13 14.41
CA VAL A 13 9.15 -3.86 15.84
C VAL A 13 10.45 -3.51 16.56
N PRO A 14 11.56 -4.27 16.42
CA PRO A 14 12.85 -3.89 17.01
C PRO A 14 13.40 -2.53 16.57
N VAL A 15 13.14 -2.09 15.33
CA VAL A 15 13.49 -0.73 14.89
C VAL A 15 12.72 0.32 15.69
N LEU A 16 11.41 0.11 15.89
CA LEU A 16 10.58 1.00 16.70
C LEU A 16 10.92 0.93 18.20
N GLU A 17 11.24 -0.24 18.76
CA GLU A 17 11.67 -0.37 20.15
C GLU A 17 12.98 0.39 20.40
N ARG A 18 13.95 0.30 19.48
CA ARG A 18 15.19 1.09 19.56
C ARG A 18 14.91 2.58 19.48
N ALA A 19 14.01 3.00 18.58
CA ALA A 19 13.60 4.40 18.49
C ALA A 19 12.93 4.91 19.77
N ALA A 20 12.04 4.10 20.37
CA ALA A 20 11.38 4.41 21.63
C ALA A 20 12.38 4.53 22.79
N ALA A 21 13.31 3.58 22.92
CA ALA A 21 14.34 3.59 23.95
C ALA A 21 15.26 4.81 23.87
N LEU A 22 15.54 5.28 22.65
CA LEU A 22 16.37 6.46 22.39
C LEU A 22 15.57 7.78 22.34
N ASN A 23 14.24 7.73 22.54
CA ASN A 23 13.33 8.86 22.32
C ASN A 23 13.54 9.56 20.96
N LYS A 24 13.87 8.77 19.94
CA LYS A 24 14.25 9.24 18.60
C LYS A 24 13.00 9.37 17.73
N VAL A 25 12.89 10.49 17.03
CA VAL A 25 11.89 10.68 15.97
C VAL A 25 12.25 9.79 14.78
N VAL A 26 11.26 9.08 14.26
CA VAL A 26 11.38 8.27 13.05
C VAL A 26 10.34 8.69 12.01
N ASP A 27 10.63 8.39 10.75
CA ASP A 27 9.65 8.53 9.68
C ASP A 27 8.90 7.21 9.51
N LEU A 28 7.65 7.17 9.98
CA LEU A 28 6.84 5.97 9.89
C LEU A 28 6.49 5.63 8.44
N GLN A 29 6.40 6.61 7.53
CA GLN A 29 6.15 6.36 6.11
C GLN A 29 7.33 5.57 5.51
N ASP A 30 8.56 6.03 5.72
CA ASP A 30 9.77 5.35 5.25
C ASP A 30 9.92 3.93 5.83
N LEU A 31 9.67 3.75 7.13
CA LEU A 31 9.72 2.42 7.75
C LEU A 31 8.66 1.48 7.17
N LEU A 32 7.44 1.96 6.94
CA LEU A 32 6.36 1.18 6.34
C LEU A 32 6.66 0.83 4.88
N GLU A 33 7.24 1.75 4.10
CA GLU A 33 7.67 1.48 2.73
C GLU A 33 8.73 0.36 2.68
N ARG A 34 9.74 0.41 3.55
CA ARG A 34 10.77 -0.63 3.64
C ARG A 34 10.19 -1.98 4.07
N TYR A 35 9.30 -1.98 5.06
CA TYR A 35 8.59 -3.18 5.48
C TYR A 35 7.76 -3.78 4.34
N SER A 36 6.94 -2.97 3.68
CA SER A 36 6.08 -3.42 2.58
C SER A 36 6.90 -3.94 1.41
N PHE A 37 8.07 -3.36 1.14
CA PHE A 37 9.01 -3.84 0.14
C PHE A 37 9.62 -5.20 0.48
N ASP A 38 10.17 -5.37 1.68
CA ASP A 38 10.72 -6.66 2.13
C ASP A 38 9.64 -7.74 2.11
N ASN A 39 8.42 -7.41 2.55
CA ASN A 39 7.29 -8.32 2.60
C ASN A 39 6.83 -8.77 1.20
N ILE A 40 6.65 -7.84 0.25
CA ILE A 40 6.21 -8.23 -1.10
C ILE A 40 7.29 -9.04 -1.82
N CYS A 41 8.56 -8.71 -1.66
CA CYS A 41 9.66 -9.48 -2.24
C CYS A 41 9.72 -10.91 -1.69
N LYS A 42 9.52 -11.09 -0.38
CA LYS A 42 9.48 -12.42 0.22
C LYS A 42 8.24 -13.21 -0.17
N VAL A 43 7.05 -12.59 -0.14
CA VAL A 43 5.79 -13.30 -0.42
C VAL A 43 5.65 -13.63 -1.91
N ALA A 44 6.01 -12.72 -2.80
CA ALA A 44 5.85 -12.93 -4.24
C ALA A 44 7.02 -13.73 -4.84
N PHE A 45 8.24 -13.54 -4.34
CA PHE A 45 9.45 -14.03 -4.99
C PHE A 45 10.38 -14.83 -4.09
N ASN A 46 10.02 -15.08 -2.82
CA ASN A 46 10.88 -15.71 -1.82
C ASN A 46 12.29 -15.07 -1.74
N PHE A 47 12.36 -13.76 -1.98
CA PHE A 47 13.59 -12.98 -1.97
C PHE A 47 13.59 -12.03 -0.78
N ASP A 48 14.70 -11.95 -0.03
CA ASP A 48 14.84 -11.08 1.14
C ASP A 48 15.78 -9.90 0.84
N PRO A 49 15.26 -8.69 0.58
CA PRO A 49 16.10 -7.51 0.37
C PRO A 49 16.76 -6.98 1.66
N GLY A 50 16.17 -7.28 2.82
CA GLY A 50 16.69 -6.89 4.12
C GLY A 50 16.75 -5.39 4.40
N CYS A 51 15.81 -4.59 3.88
CA CYS A 51 15.82 -3.12 4.01
C CYS A 51 15.68 -2.61 5.45
N LEU A 52 15.12 -3.44 6.34
CA LEU A 52 15.04 -3.17 7.78
C LEU A 52 16.09 -3.91 8.62
N ALA A 53 16.97 -4.70 7.99
CA ALA A 53 18.04 -5.41 8.66
C ALA A 53 19.30 -4.54 8.82
N GLY A 54 20.15 -4.89 9.79
CA GLY A 54 21.46 -4.23 9.97
C GLY A 54 21.36 -2.73 10.21
N ASP A 55 22.06 -1.95 9.37
CA ASP A 55 22.07 -0.49 9.39
C ASP A 55 20.92 0.15 8.58
N GLY A 56 20.08 -0.67 7.93
CA GLY A 56 18.95 -0.21 7.12
C GLY A 56 19.37 0.45 5.80
N THR A 57 20.57 0.18 5.30
CA THR A 57 21.05 0.69 3.99
C THR A 57 20.83 -0.30 2.86
N SER A 58 20.63 -1.58 3.16
CA SER A 58 20.29 -2.62 2.18
C SER A 58 19.05 -2.24 1.37
N GLY A 59 19.11 -2.42 0.06
CA GLY A 59 18.00 -2.09 -0.86
C GLY A 59 17.75 -0.59 -1.09
N SER A 60 18.44 0.31 -0.38
CA SER A 60 18.23 1.77 -0.50
C SER A 60 18.47 2.31 -1.91
N GLU A 61 19.47 1.79 -2.63
CA GLU A 61 19.74 2.16 -4.02
C GLU A 61 18.57 1.79 -4.94
N PHE A 62 18.04 0.57 -4.79
CA PHE A 62 16.88 0.12 -5.56
C PHE A 62 15.65 0.95 -5.23
N LEU A 63 15.34 1.15 -3.94
CA LEU A 63 14.17 1.93 -3.51
C LEU A 63 14.18 3.35 -4.08
N LYS A 64 15.35 4.01 -4.04
CA LYS A 64 15.54 5.33 -4.63
C LYS A 64 15.37 5.31 -6.15
N ALA A 65 16.00 4.36 -6.84
CA ALA A 65 15.87 4.23 -8.29
C ALA A 65 14.41 3.96 -8.69
N PHE A 66 13.71 3.13 -7.94
CA PHE A 66 12.31 2.80 -8.18
C PHE A 66 11.40 4.03 -8.04
N GLU A 67 11.57 4.82 -6.98
CA GLU A 67 10.83 6.06 -6.77
C GLU A 67 11.13 7.12 -7.84
N GLU A 68 12.41 7.28 -8.22
CA GLU A 68 12.81 8.17 -9.31
C GLU A 68 12.18 7.72 -10.63
N ALA A 69 12.18 6.42 -10.92
CA ALA A 69 11.59 5.86 -12.12
C ALA A 69 10.07 6.11 -12.19
N ALA A 70 9.35 5.88 -11.09
CA ALA A 70 7.93 6.16 -10.98
C ALA A 70 7.63 7.66 -11.16
N THR A 71 8.36 8.51 -10.45
CA THR A 71 8.17 9.98 -10.47
C THR A 71 8.44 10.57 -11.84
N PHE A 72 9.56 10.20 -12.49
CA PHE A 72 9.87 10.71 -13.83
C PHE A 72 8.93 10.13 -14.90
N SER A 73 8.48 8.88 -14.76
CA SER A 73 7.47 8.29 -15.66
C SER A 73 6.14 9.05 -15.56
N PHE A 74 5.67 9.34 -14.35
CA PHE A 74 4.47 10.15 -14.14
C PHE A 74 4.65 11.59 -14.62
N GLY A 75 5.82 12.18 -14.39
CA GLY A 75 6.17 13.53 -14.85
C GLY A 75 6.05 13.72 -16.37
N ARG A 76 6.08 12.64 -17.18
CA ARG A 76 5.84 12.73 -18.62
C ARG A 76 4.43 13.23 -18.97
N PHE A 77 3.44 12.96 -18.13
CA PHE A 77 2.06 13.44 -18.30
C PHE A 77 1.90 14.93 -17.98
N MET A 78 2.87 15.51 -17.24
CA MET A 78 2.84 16.91 -16.81
C MET A 78 3.58 17.84 -17.77
N TYR A 79 4.15 17.35 -18.87
CA TYR A 79 4.78 18.20 -19.86
C TYR A 79 3.74 18.99 -20.66
N ILE A 80 3.92 20.31 -20.72
CA ILE A 80 3.10 21.23 -21.52
C ILE A 80 3.05 20.78 -23.00
N LEU A 81 4.18 20.29 -23.52
CA LEU A 81 4.29 19.78 -24.87
C LEU A 81 4.42 18.24 -24.82
N PRO A 82 3.40 17.48 -25.25
CA PRO A 82 3.44 16.01 -25.23
C PRO A 82 4.62 15.40 -26.00
N GLY A 83 5.21 16.11 -26.96
CA GLY A 83 6.41 15.65 -27.69
C GLY A 83 7.74 15.88 -26.98
N LEU A 84 7.78 16.72 -25.93
CA LEU A 84 9.04 17.17 -25.32
C LEU A 84 9.82 16.02 -24.67
N TYR A 85 9.13 15.06 -24.06
CA TYR A 85 9.78 13.89 -23.48
C TYR A 85 10.50 13.06 -24.55
N LYS A 86 9.96 12.98 -25.78
CA LYS A 86 10.61 12.25 -26.89
C LYS A 86 11.94 12.90 -27.28
N ILE A 87 11.98 14.24 -27.31
CA ILE A 87 13.21 15.00 -27.57
C ILE A 87 14.22 14.78 -26.45
N LYS A 88 13.79 14.90 -25.19
CA LYS A 88 14.66 14.67 -24.01
C LYS A 88 15.20 13.25 -23.96
N LYS A 89 14.39 12.27 -24.38
CA LYS A 89 14.77 10.85 -24.50
C LYS A 89 15.77 10.65 -25.63
N LEU A 90 15.54 11.25 -26.80
CA LEU A 90 16.44 11.14 -27.96
C LEU A 90 17.83 11.73 -27.66
N LEU A 91 17.85 12.91 -27.04
CA LEU A 91 19.09 13.62 -26.67
C LEU A 91 19.68 13.15 -25.32
N ASN A 92 19.03 12.19 -24.66
CA ASN A 92 19.42 11.61 -23.38
C ASN A 92 19.85 12.64 -22.31
N PHE A 93 19.00 13.64 -22.02
CA PHE A 93 19.34 14.68 -21.05
C PHE A 93 18.22 14.96 -20.05
N GLY A 94 18.59 15.54 -18.91
CA GLY A 94 17.68 15.90 -17.84
C GLY A 94 17.00 14.68 -17.21
N SER A 95 15.68 14.78 -17.00
CA SER A 95 14.86 13.74 -16.35
C SER A 95 14.85 12.40 -17.11
N GLU A 96 14.97 12.41 -18.44
CA GLU A 96 14.93 11.18 -19.23
C GLU A 96 16.24 10.37 -19.08
N SER A 97 17.38 11.05 -18.93
CA SER A 97 18.66 10.39 -18.63
C SER A 97 18.67 9.76 -17.24
N LYS A 98 18.11 10.47 -16.24
CA LYS A 98 17.93 9.92 -14.90
C LYS A 98 16.99 8.72 -14.93
N LEU A 99 15.82 8.86 -15.56
CA LEU A 99 14.87 7.77 -15.72
C LEU A 99 15.49 6.53 -16.40
N GLN A 100 16.33 6.70 -17.42
CA GLN A 100 17.03 5.58 -18.06
C GLN A 100 17.94 4.84 -17.07
N LYS A 101 18.72 5.56 -16.25
CA LYS A 101 19.58 4.96 -15.23
C LYS A 101 18.76 4.27 -14.15
N SER A 102 17.70 4.91 -13.67
CA SER A 102 16.80 4.36 -12.65
C SER A 102 16.11 3.08 -13.15
N ILE A 103 15.63 3.06 -14.40
CA ILE A 103 15.07 1.84 -15.03
C ILE A 103 16.12 0.73 -15.13
N ALA A 104 17.37 1.05 -15.47
CA ALA A 104 18.43 0.04 -15.54
C ALA A 104 18.70 -0.62 -14.17
N THR A 105 18.72 0.17 -13.08
CA THR A 105 18.82 -0.36 -11.71
C THR A 105 17.63 -1.24 -11.34
N VAL A 106 16.40 -0.81 -11.67
CA VAL A 106 15.19 -1.59 -11.41
C VAL A 106 15.19 -2.91 -12.18
N HIS A 107 15.55 -2.87 -13.46
CA HIS A 107 15.65 -4.05 -14.31
C HIS A 107 16.69 -5.03 -13.80
N LYS A 108 17.89 -4.54 -13.43
CA LYS A 108 18.95 -5.37 -12.87
C LYS A 108 18.48 -6.11 -11.61
N PHE A 109 17.81 -5.40 -10.69
CA PHE A 109 17.29 -6.02 -9.48
C PHE A 109 16.23 -7.08 -9.77
N ALA A 110 15.31 -6.82 -10.71
CA ALA A 110 14.32 -7.79 -11.12
C ALA A 110 14.97 -9.02 -11.81
N ASP A 111 16.01 -8.82 -12.62
CA ASP A 111 16.78 -9.89 -13.24
C ASP A 111 17.50 -10.74 -12.17
N ASP A 112 18.08 -10.12 -11.15
CA ASP A 112 18.74 -10.83 -10.03
C ASP A 112 17.73 -11.72 -9.27
N ILE A 113 16.51 -11.24 -9.03
CA ILE A 113 15.42 -12.04 -8.44
C ILE A 113 15.08 -13.23 -9.34
N ILE A 114 14.84 -12.98 -10.63
CA ILE A 114 14.47 -14.03 -11.60
C ILE A 114 15.56 -15.10 -11.66
N GLN A 115 16.83 -14.68 -11.75
CA GLN A 115 17.97 -15.59 -11.82
C GLN A 115 18.11 -16.42 -10.54
N SER A 116 17.97 -15.81 -9.36
CA SER A 116 17.97 -16.53 -8.08
C SER A 116 16.89 -17.61 -8.06
N ARG A 117 15.70 -17.30 -8.56
CA ARG A 117 14.58 -18.25 -8.57
C ARG A 117 14.70 -19.35 -9.60
N ILE A 118 15.22 -19.07 -10.80
CA ILE A 118 15.52 -20.12 -11.78
C ILE A 118 16.53 -21.13 -11.20
N THR A 119 17.57 -20.65 -10.48
CA THR A 119 18.56 -21.52 -9.85
C THR A 119 17.99 -22.34 -8.68
N GLU A 120 17.02 -21.80 -7.94
CA GLU A 120 16.38 -22.47 -6.80
C GLU A 120 15.19 -23.37 -7.15
N SER A 121 14.55 -23.17 -8.32
CA SER A 121 13.33 -23.88 -8.75
C SER A 121 13.48 -25.41 -8.86
N GLY A 122 14.70 -25.94 -8.81
CA GLY A 122 14.96 -27.38 -8.73
C GLY A 122 14.63 -28.03 -7.38
N LYS A 123 14.24 -27.27 -6.34
CA LYS A 123 14.02 -27.80 -4.98
C LYS A 123 12.55 -27.89 -4.55
N GLU A 124 11.70 -26.91 -4.88
CA GLU A 124 10.25 -26.97 -4.59
C GLU A 124 9.41 -26.22 -5.65
N PRO A 125 8.73 -26.93 -6.57
CA PRO A 125 7.87 -26.29 -7.56
C PRO A 125 6.61 -25.72 -6.88
N ASN A 126 6.38 -24.40 -7.02
CA ASN A 126 5.24 -23.61 -6.52
C ASN A 126 5.34 -23.01 -5.11
N ALA A 127 6.53 -22.88 -4.53
CA ALA A 127 6.72 -22.26 -3.23
C ALA A 127 6.31 -20.77 -3.17
N ASP A 128 6.31 -20.05 -4.30
CA ASP A 128 5.89 -18.65 -4.38
C ASP A 128 5.16 -18.31 -5.70
N LEU A 129 4.87 -17.03 -5.92
CA LEU A 129 4.17 -16.59 -7.11
C LEU A 129 5.05 -16.67 -8.38
N LEU A 130 6.32 -16.26 -8.32
CA LEU A 130 7.20 -16.25 -9.49
C LEU A 130 7.54 -17.65 -10.00
N SER A 131 7.71 -18.62 -9.11
CA SER A 131 7.92 -20.03 -9.45
C SER A 131 6.76 -20.62 -10.28
N ARG A 132 5.53 -20.13 -10.08
CA ARG A 132 4.37 -20.51 -10.90
C ARG A 132 4.45 -19.96 -12.32
N PHE A 133 5.10 -18.81 -12.51
CA PHE A 133 5.32 -18.22 -13.82
C PHE A 133 6.56 -18.80 -14.50
N THR A 134 7.67 -19.02 -13.79
CA THR A 134 8.91 -19.56 -14.38
C THR A 134 8.77 -21.00 -14.87
N ASN A 135 7.83 -21.77 -14.31
CA ASN A 135 7.51 -23.13 -14.76
C ASN A 135 6.74 -23.16 -16.09
N ILE A 136 6.27 -22.02 -16.58
CA ILE A 136 5.62 -21.90 -17.89
C ILE A 136 6.69 -21.44 -18.88
N SER A 137 7.24 -22.40 -19.63
CA SER A 137 8.37 -22.22 -20.57
C SER A 137 8.12 -21.23 -21.72
N GLU A 138 6.91 -20.68 -21.84
CA GLU A 138 6.52 -19.74 -22.89
C GLU A 138 6.78 -18.27 -22.52
N TYR A 139 7.08 -17.96 -21.25
CA TYR A 139 7.27 -16.57 -20.85
C TYR A 139 8.69 -16.05 -21.12
N SER A 140 8.77 -14.96 -21.87
CA SER A 140 10.01 -14.22 -22.11
C SER A 140 10.57 -13.62 -20.81
N PRO A 141 11.90 -13.47 -20.65
CA PRO A 141 12.52 -12.78 -19.52
C PRO A 141 11.95 -11.38 -19.27
N GLU A 142 11.60 -10.65 -20.32
CA GLU A 142 10.99 -9.32 -20.25
C GLU A 142 9.64 -9.35 -19.54
N PHE A 143 8.80 -10.35 -19.88
CA PHE A 143 7.50 -10.54 -19.24
C PHE A 143 7.64 -10.87 -17.75
N LEU A 144 8.61 -11.71 -17.37
CA LEU A 144 8.89 -12.00 -15.97
C LEU A 144 9.35 -10.74 -15.21
N ARG A 145 10.18 -9.91 -15.85
CA ARG A 145 10.62 -8.63 -15.29
C ARG A 145 9.45 -7.66 -15.08
N ASP A 146 8.53 -7.60 -16.04
CA ASP A 146 7.31 -6.79 -15.93
C ASP A 146 6.41 -7.27 -14.78
N ILE A 147 6.29 -8.58 -14.59
CA ILE A 147 5.59 -9.17 -13.43
C ILE A 147 6.27 -8.72 -12.14
N VAL A 148 7.58 -8.93 -12.00
CA VAL A 148 8.32 -8.57 -10.77
C VAL A 148 8.15 -7.09 -10.45
N THR A 149 8.35 -6.23 -11.44
CA THR A 149 8.20 -4.78 -11.30
C THR A 149 6.77 -4.40 -10.90
N SER A 150 5.76 -4.99 -11.53
CA SER A 150 4.35 -4.72 -11.24
C SER A 150 3.94 -5.11 -9.83
N PHE A 151 4.41 -6.28 -9.35
CA PHE A 151 4.11 -6.74 -8.00
C PHE A 151 4.80 -5.88 -6.93
N ILE A 152 6.06 -5.49 -7.14
CA ILE A 152 6.78 -4.58 -6.24
C ILE A 152 6.03 -3.23 -6.15
N LEU A 153 5.67 -2.66 -7.30
CA LEU A 153 4.95 -1.39 -7.39
C LEU A 153 3.62 -1.45 -6.63
N ALA A 154 2.84 -2.50 -6.89
CA ALA A 154 1.52 -2.67 -6.30
C ALA A 154 1.60 -2.91 -4.79
N GLY A 155 2.50 -3.77 -4.32
CA GLY A 155 2.56 -4.19 -2.92
C GLY A 155 3.23 -3.18 -1.98
N ARG A 156 4.29 -2.50 -2.44
CA ARG A 156 5.08 -1.56 -1.63
C ARG A 156 4.32 -0.26 -1.38
N ASP A 157 4.05 0.48 -2.45
CA ASP A 157 3.70 1.90 -2.36
C ASP A 157 2.23 2.10 -1.90
N THR A 158 1.33 1.16 -2.23
CA THR A 158 -0.09 1.29 -1.88
C THR A 158 -0.36 0.96 -0.41
N THR A 159 0.22 -0.14 0.09
CA THR A 159 0.04 -0.60 1.48
C THR A 159 0.67 0.36 2.48
N SER A 160 1.89 0.83 2.18
CA SER A 160 2.58 1.81 3.02
C SER A 160 1.82 3.13 3.10
N SER A 161 1.40 3.68 1.95
CA SER A 161 0.55 4.89 1.87
C SER A 161 -0.73 4.75 2.70
N ALA A 162 -1.47 3.64 2.55
CA ALA A 162 -2.69 3.40 3.31
C ALA A 162 -2.46 3.42 4.82
N LEU A 163 -1.41 2.74 5.30
CA LEU A 163 -1.06 2.70 6.72
C LEU A 163 -0.58 4.06 7.23
N THR A 164 0.20 4.79 6.45
CA THR A 164 0.65 6.15 6.80
C THR A 164 -0.54 7.08 7.02
N TRP A 165 -1.49 7.14 6.08
CA TRP A 165 -2.69 7.96 6.23
C TRP A 165 -3.60 7.47 7.36
N PHE A 166 -3.69 6.16 7.58
CA PHE A 166 -4.42 5.57 8.70
C PHE A 166 -3.86 6.04 10.04
N PHE A 167 -2.55 5.94 10.28
CA PHE A 167 -1.95 6.41 11.54
C PHE A 167 -2.07 7.92 11.72
N TRP A 168 -1.94 8.68 10.64
CA TRP A 168 -2.13 10.13 10.69
C TRP A 168 -3.54 10.51 11.08
N ILE A 169 -4.57 9.98 10.41
CA ILE A 169 -5.96 10.34 10.73
C ILE A 169 -6.35 9.85 12.11
N LEU A 170 -5.91 8.66 12.51
CA LEU A 170 -6.18 8.07 13.83
C LEU A 170 -5.60 8.92 14.98
N SER A 171 -4.48 9.62 14.76
CA SER A 171 -3.88 10.49 15.78
C SER A 171 -4.82 11.61 16.28
N SER A 172 -5.80 11.98 15.45
CA SER A 172 -6.82 13.01 15.76
C SER A 172 -8.17 12.43 16.21
N HIS A 173 -8.29 11.10 16.32
CA HIS A 173 -9.53 10.37 16.64
C HIS A 173 -9.30 9.36 17.79
N PRO A 174 -9.04 9.84 19.02
CA PRO A 174 -8.74 8.98 20.16
C PRO A 174 -9.88 7.99 20.48
N GLU A 175 -11.13 8.34 20.23
CA GLU A 175 -12.30 7.48 20.39
C GLU A 175 -12.27 6.27 19.46
N VAL A 176 -11.84 6.44 18.20
CA VAL A 176 -11.64 5.34 17.25
C VAL A 176 -10.46 4.48 17.69
N LYS A 177 -9.35 5.11 18.12
CA LYS A 177 -8.18 4.40 18.65
C LYS A 177 -8.57 3.50 19.83
N LEU A 178 -9.35 4.00 20.78
CA LEU A 178 -9.79 3.25 21.96
C LEU A 178 -10.64 2.03 21.59
N LYS A 179 -11.59 2.18 20.66
CA LYS A 179 -12.42 1.05 20.18
C LYS A 179 -11.60 -0.04 19.50
N ILE A 180 -10.59 0.34 18.72
CA ILE A 180 -9.65 -0.62 18.14
C ILE A 180 -8.88 -1.35 19.25
N LEU A 181 -8.32 -0.63 20.22
CA LEU A 181 -7.57 -1.24 21.32
C LEU A 181 -8.44 -2.20 22.16
N GLU A 182 -9.71 -1.87 22.37
CA GLU A 182 -10.68 -2.75 23.03
C GLU A 182 -10.96 -4.02 22.23
N GLU A 183 -11.13 -3.91 20.91
CA GLU A 183 -11.24 -5.07 20.00
C GLU A 183 -10.00 -5.97 20.11
N LEU A 184 -8.79 -5.39 20.02
CA LEU A 184 -7.53 -6.13 20.12
C LEU A 184 -7.37 -6.83 21.47
N LYS A 185 -7.70 -6.13 22.57
CA LYS A 185 -7.66 -6.69 23.93
C LYS A 185 -8.59 -7.89 24.08
N THR A 186 -9.80 -7.80 23.54
CA THR A 186 -10.79 -8.88 23.59
C THR A 186 -10.28 -10.14 22.86
N LEU A 187 -9.65 -9.96 21.69
CA LEU A 187 -9.05 -11.05 20.94
C LEU A 187 -7.89 -11.70 21.72
N ARG A 188 -7.04 -10.91 22.39
CA ARG A 188 -5.92 -11.42 23.20
C ARG A 188 -6.34 -12.19 24.44
N LEU A 189 -7.40 -11.76 25.13
CA LEU A 189 -7.93 -12.47 26.29
C LEU A 189 -8.34 -13.91 25.96
N SER A 190 -8.74 -14.17 24.71
CA SER A 190 -9.07 -15.51 24.23
C SER A 190 -7.85 -16.39 23.88
N LYS A 191 -6.62 -15.82 23.85
CA LYS A 191 -5.41 -16.45 23.29
C LYS A 191 -4.10 -16.02 23.99
N SER A 192 -4.02 -16.16 25.33
CA SER A 192 -3.00 -15.54 26.21
C SER A 192 -1.53 -15.75 25.85
N ASP A 193 -1.17 -16.76 25.05
CA ASP A 193 0.24 -17.18 24.87
C ASP A 193 0.83 -16.83 23.49
N GLN A 194 0.07 -16.21 22.58
CA GLN A 194 0.55 -15.94 21.22
C GLN A 194 1.26 -14.58 21.12
N LYS A 195 2.54 -14.58 20.70
CA LYS A 195 3.33 -13.34 20.47
C LYS A 195 2.89 -12.53 19.24
N SER A 196 2.22 -13.16 18.27
CA SER A 196 1.76 -12.53 17.03
C SER A 196 0.34 -12.96 16.70
N TYR A 197 -0.39 -12.10 16.00
CA TYR A 197 -1.69 -12.44 15.43
C TYR A 197 -1.56 -13.49 14.32
N VAL A 198 -2.44 -14.49 14.34
CA VAL A 198 -2.62 -15.46 13.26
C VAL A 198 -3.77 -15.04 12.34
N PHE A 199 -3.95 -15.71 11.21
CA PHE A 199 -4.94 -15.30 10.20
C PHE A 199 -6.35 -15.17 10.74
N ASP A 200 -6.75 -16.11 11.58
CA ASP A 200 -8.09 -16.13 12.15
C ASP A 200 -8.32 -14.98 13.13
N ASP A 201 -7.27 -14.46 13.78
CA ASP A 201 -7.40 -13.23 14.59
C ASP A 201 -7.71 -12.05 13.69
N LEU A 202 -6.96 -11.90 12.60
CA LEU A 202 -7.12 -10.79 11.66
C LEU A 202 -8.51 -10.79 11.02
N ARG A 203 -9.14 -11.96 10.85
CA ARG A 203 -10.53 -12.07 10.35
C ARG A 203 -11.57 -11.51 11.31
N GLN A 204 -11.30 -11.57 12.62
CA GLN A 204 -12.21 -11.09 13.67
C GLN A 204 -12.02 -9.59 13.99
N MET A 205 -10.96 -8.95 13.47
CA MET A 205 -10.70 -7.52 13.62
C MET A 205 -11.62 -6.67 12.72
N HIS A 206 -12.92 -6.68 13.01
CA HIS A 206 -13.95 -6.02 12.22
C HIS A 206 -13.88 -4.49 12.32
N TYR A 207 -13.69 -3.95 13.51
CA TYR A 207 -13.62 -2.51 13.76
C TYR A 207 -12.32 -1.92 13.19
N LEU A 208 -11.18 -2.60 13.35
CA LEU A 208 -9.94 -2.19 12.69
C LEU A 208 -10.07 -2.25 11.16
N HIS A 209 -10.72 -3.27 10.60
CA HIS A 209 -10.99 -3.32 9.16
C HIS A 209 -11.81 -2.11 8.72
N ALA A 210 -12.90 -1.81 9.42
CA ALA A 210 -13.74 -0.65 9.19
C ALA A 210 -12.96 0.68 9.24
N ALA A 211 -12.09 0.85 10.23
CA ALA A 211 -11.28 2.05 10.37
C ALA A 211 -10.25 2.21 9.25
N ILE A 212 -9.62 1.12 8.81
CA ILE A 212 -8.71 1.12 7.65
C ILE A 212 -9.48 1.46 6.36
N SER A 213 -10.67 0.88 6.16
CA SER A 213 -11.51 1.20 5.00
C SER A 213 -11.97 2.66 4.99
N GLU A 214 -12.35 3.20 6.15
CA GLU A 214 -12.73 4.61 6.27
C GLU A 214 -11.54 5.54 6.03
N ALA A 215 -10.34 5.17 6.52
CA ALA A 215 -9.13 5.93 6.29
C ALA A 215 -8.81 5.97 4.79
N MET A 216 -8.93 4.85 4.07
CA MET A 216 -8.71 4.81 2.62
C MET A 216 -9.85 5.46 1.82
N ARG A 217 -11.07 5.58 2.35
CA ARG A 217 -12.14 6.36 1.70
C ARG A 217 -11.77 7.84 1.64
N LEU A 218 -11.25 8.38 2.75
CA LEU A 218 -10.79 9.76 2.82
C LEU A 218 -9.41 9.92 2.19
N PHE A 219 -8.50 8.98 2.38
CA PHE A 219 -7.12 9.09 1.93
C PHE A 219 -6.71 7.84 1.13
N PRO A 220 -7.27 7.66 -0.08
CA PRO A 220 -6.98 6.49 -0.91
C PRO A 220 -5.52 6.51 -1.41
N PRO A 221 -4.81 5.37 -1.38
CA PRO A 221 -3.46 5.28 -1.93
C PRO A 221 -3.41 5.64 -3.42
N VAL A 222 -4.44 5.30 -4.19
CA VAL A 222 -4.59 5.67 -5.61
C VAL A 222 -5.76 6.66 -5.74
N PRO A 223 -5.49 7.98 -5.75
CA PRO A 223 -6.54 8.99 -5.68
C PRO A 223 -7.25 9.24 -7.02
N VAL A 224 -6.61 8.89 -8.14
CA VAL A 224 -7.08 9.11 -9.51
C VAL A 224 -6.69 7.91 -10.36
N ASP A 225 -7.64 7.36 -11.13
CA ASP A 225 -7.39 6.24 -12.05
C ASP A 225 -7.99 6.57 -13.42
N THR A 226 -7.23 6.27 -14.47
CA THR A 226 -7.53 6.66 -15.85
C THR A 226 -7.53 5.44 -16.77
N LYS A 227 -8.51 5.36 -17.67
CA LYS A 227 -8.61 4.34 -18.72
C LYS A 227 -8.63 5.01 -20.08
N ALA A 228 -8.08 4.35 -21.09
CA ALA A 228 -8.22 4.74 -22.49
C ALA A 228 -9.36 3.93 -23.15
N CYS A 229 -10.24 4.62 -23.86
CA CYS A 229 -11.28 4.00 -24.66
C CYS A 229 -10.65 3.35 -25.91
N LEU A 230 -10.70 2.01 -26.01
CA LEU A 230 -10.09 1.29 -27.14
C LEU A 230 -10.98 1.28 -28.39
N LYS A 231 -12.29 1.39 -28.23
CA LYS A 231 -13.29 1.44 -29.30
C LYS A 231 -14.40 2.38 -28.86
N PRO A 232 -14.98 3.21 -29.75
CA PRO A 232 -16.04 4.13 -29.37
C PRO A 232 -17.20 3.41 -28.70
N ASP A 233 -17.78 4.04 -27.69
CA ASP A 233 -18.86 3.48 -26.88
C ASP A 233 -19.85 4.56 -26.43
N VAL A 234 -21.04 4.14 -25.97
CA VAL A 234 -22.06 5.03 -25.41
C VAL A 234 -22.47 4.49 -24.05
N TRP A 235 -22.32 5.31 -23.01
CA TRP A 235 -22.69 4.95 -21.65
C TRP A 235 -24.20 4.81 -21.46
N PRO A 236 -24.66 4.18 -20.36
CA PRO A 236 -26.09 3.99 -20.09
C PRO A 236 -26.92 5.28 -20.05
N ASP A 237 -26.30 6.43 -19.79
CA ASP A 237 -26.94 7.74 -19.78
C ASP A 237 -26.96 8.45 -21.15
N GLY A 238 -26.45 7.79 -22.19
CA GLY A 238 -26.34 8.33 -23.55
C GLY A 238 -25.05 9.09 -23.83
N THR A 239 -24.11 9.18 -22.88
CA THR A 239 -22.83 9.87 -23.08
C THR A 239 -21.94 9.10 -24.05
N PHE A 240 -21.57 9.72 -25.17
CA PHE A 240 -20.62 9.16 -26.13
C PHE A 240 -19.17 9.30 -25.65
N VAL A 241 -18.39 8.21 -25.78
CA VAL A 241 -16.95 8.18 -25.51
C VAL A 241 -16.23 7.72 -26.77
N GLY A 242 -15.39 8.60 -27.33
CA GLY A 242 -14.63 8.32 -28.55
C GLY A 242 -13.41 7.41 -28.33
N GLU A 243 -12.95 6.80 -29.41
CA GLU A 243 -11.68 6.04 -29.42
C GLU A 243 -10.50 6.92 -29.00
N GLY A 244 -9.62 6.38 -28.16
CA GLY A 244 -8.45 7.06 -27.62
C GLY A 244 -8.74 8.06 -26.51
N TRP A 245 -10.01 8.34 -26.19
CA TRP A 245 -10.36 9.25 -25.10
C TRP A 245 -9.98 8.66 -23.76
N PHE A 246 -9.50 9.52 -22.85
CA PHE A 246 -9.26 9.16 -21.48
C PHE A 246 -10.52 9.36 -20.63
N VAL A 247 -10.88 8.33 -19.88
CA VAL A 247 -11.93 8.34 -18.87
C VAL A 247 -11.27 8.21 -17.52
N THR A 248 -11.50 9.19 -16.65
CA THR A 248 -10.86 9.28 -15.34
C THR A 248 -11.91 9.37 -14.25
N TYR A 249 -11.73 8.60 -13.18
CA TYR A 249 -12.48 8.78 -11.94
C TYR A 249 -11.54 9.13 -10.79
N HIS A 250 -12.04 9.95 -9.87
CA HIS A 250 -11.27 10.52 -8.77
C HIS A 250 -11.74 9.91 -7.46
N THR A 251 -11.18 8.77 -7.08
CA THR A 251 -11.50 8.07 -5.82
C THR A 251 -11.40 9.00 -4.61
N TYR A 252 -10.42 9.90 -4.58
CA TYR A 252 -10.26 10.90 -3.50
C TYR A 252 -11.45 11.86 -3.38
N ALA A 253 -11.96 12.35 -4.51
CA ALA A 253 -13.10 13.25 -4.56
C ALA A 253 -14.40 12.49 -4.30
N MET A 254 -14.58 11.33 -4.93
CA MET A 254 -15.74 10.45 -4.74
C MET A 254 -15.94 10.06 -3.29
N GLY A 255 -14.85 9.82 -2.55
CA GLY A 255 -14.88 9.60 -1.11
C GLY A 255 -15.59 10.71 -0.35
N ARG A 256 -15.52 11.97 -0.80
CA ARG A 256 -16.06 13.16 -0.12
C ARG A 256 -17.33 13.73 -0.77
N MET A 257 -17.91 13.04 -1.74
CA MET A 257 -19.14 13.51 -2.39
C MET A 257 -20.35 13.25 -1.50
N GLU A 258 -21.06 14.32 -1.13
CA GLU A 258 -22.32 14.23 -0.35
C GLU A 258 -23.37 13.38 -1.08
N SER A 259 -23.46 13.47 -2.40
CA SER A 259 -24.37 12.65 -3.20
C SER A 259 -24.08 11.15 -3.16
N VAL A 260 -22.90 10.75 -2.69
CA VAL A 260 -22.46 9.35 -2.59
C VAL A 260 -22.45 8.87 -1.14
N TRP A 261 -21.99 9.71 -0.20
CA TRP A 261 -21.75 9.33 1.19
C TRP A 261 -22.65 10.02 2.22
N GLY A 262 -23.53 10.93 1.79
CA GLY A 262 -24.39 11.73 2.67
C GLY A 262 -23.67 12.95 3.25
N THR A 263 -24.38 13.70 4.10
CA THR A 263 -23.89 14.96 4.70
C THR A 263 -22.65 14.78 5.58
N ASP A 264 -22.43 13.56 6.08
CA ASP A 264 -21.29 13.16 6.91
C ASP A 264 -20.06 12.73 6.09
N CYS A 265 -20.03 12.99 4.78
CA CYS A 265 -18.98 12.51 3.86
C CYS A 265 -17.56 12.96 4.25
N ASN A 266 -17.41 14.03 5.02
CA ASN A 266 -16.11 14.52 5.47
C ASN A 266 -15.68 13.97 6.84
N GLU A 267 -16.56 13.26 7.55
CA GLU A 267 -16.27 12.68 8.86
C GLU A 267 -15.49 11.37 8.72
N PHE A 268 -14.52 11.14 9.59
CA PHE A 268 -13.90 9.82 9.76
C PHE A 268 -14.77 8.98 10.69
N ARG A 269 -15.70 8.21 10.11
CA ARG A 269 -16.65 7.37 10.87
C ARG A 269 -16.56 5.90 10.47
N PRO A 270 -15.71 5.09 11.12
CA PRO A 270 -15.61 3.64 10.89
C PRO A 270 -16.95 2.90 10.99
N GLU A 271 -17.89 3.38 11.80
CA GLU A 271 -19.19 2.76 12.03
C GLU A 271 -20.03 2.61 10.75
N ARG A 272 -19.77 3.39 9.69
CA ARG A 272 -20.49 3.23 8.41
C ARG A 272 -20.20 1.90 7.69
N TRP A 273 -19.13 1.23 8.09
CA TRP A 273 -18.67 -0.04 7.55
C TRP A 273 -19.11 -1.23 8.39
N LEU A 274 -19.94 -0.99 9.41
CA LEU A 274 -20.35 -2.00 10.37
C LEU A 274 -21.85 -2.26 10.25
N GLU A 275 -22.23 -3.52 10.45
CA GLU A 275 -23.63 -3.92 10.52
C GLU A 275 -23.82 -4.93 11.65
N GLU A 276 -25.02 -4.96 12.22
CA GLU A 276 -25.39 -5.93 13.24
C GLU A 276 -25.78 -7.26 12.56
N LYS A 277 -25.07 -8.33 12.91
CA LYS A 277 -25.33 -9.66 12.39
C LYS A 277 -26.52 -10.28 13.10
N ASN A 278 -27.58 -10.57 12.34
CA ASN A 278 -28.76 -11.35 12.78
C ASN A 278 -29.50 -10.79 14.02
N GLY A 279 -29.38 -9.48 14.33
CA GLY A 279 -30.06 -8.84 15.46
C GLY A 279 -29.64 -9.37 16.84
N GLY A 280 -28.47 -10.00 16.94
CA GLY A 280 -27.94 -10.63 18.16
C GLY A 280 -26.86 -9.82 18.88
N GLY A 281 -26.68 -8.54 18.55
CA GLY A 281 -25.66 -7.65 19.12
C GLY A 281 -24.24 -7.82 18.58
N THR A 282 -23.96 -8.83 17.75
CA THR A 282 -22.63 -9.00 17.12
C THR A 282 -22.47 -8.04 15.95
N VAL A 283 -21.59 -7.05 16.10
CA VAL A 283 -21.26 -6.09 15.04
C VAL A 283 -20.13 -6.64 14.17
N VAL A 284 -20.33 -6.68 12.85
CA VAL A 284 -19.35 -7.19 11.88
C VAL A 284 -19.09 -6.18 10.75
N TYR A 285 -17.93 -6.30 10.13
CA TYR A 285 -17.59 -5.52 8.94
C TYR A 285 -18.46 -5.91 7.74
N ARG A 286 -19.06 -4.90 7.11
CA ARG A 286 -19.84 -4.98 5.88
C ARG A 286 -19.05 -4.37 4.72
N PRO A 287 -18.65 -5.16 3.71
CA PRO A 287 -18.04 -4.62 2.49
C PRO A 287 -18.99 -3.67 1.77
N GLU A 288 -18.47 -2.54 1.29
CA GLU A 288 -19.25 -1.60 0.47
C GLU A 288 -19.21 -1.97 -1.02
N ASN A 289 -20.21 -1.49 -1.78
CA ASN A 289 -20.25 -1.60 -3.23
C ASN A 289 -18.94 -1.06 -3.87
N PRO A 290 -18.21 -1.85 -4.67
CA PRO A 290 -16.95 -1.42 -5.30
C PRO A 290 -17.06 -0.20 -6.23
N PHE A 291 -18.24 0.11 -6.75
CA PHE A 291 -18.47 1.30 -7.59
C PHE A 291 -18.74 2.56 -6.75
N LYS A 292 -19.21 2.39 -5.50
CA LYS A 292 -19.33 3.47 -4.50
C LYS A 292 -18.00 3.72 -3.79
N TYR A 293 -17.23 2.66 -3.55
CA TYR A 293 -15.93 2.67 -2.91
C TYR A 293 -14.84 2.00 -3.79
N PRO A 294 -14.35 2.69 -4.83
CA PRO A 294 -13.46 2.09 -5.83
C PRO A 294 -11.98 2.10 -5.44
N VAL A 295 -11.64 2.09 -4.14
CA VAL A 295 -10.23 2.06 -3.67
C VAL A 295 -9.47 0.84 -4.18
N PHE A 296 -10.16 -0.29 -4.36
CA PHE A 296 -9.60 -1.50 -4.97
C PHE A 296 -10.16 -1.74 -6.38
N HIS A 297 -10.74 -0.71 -7.01
CA HIS A 297 -11.47 -0.75 -8.28
C HIS A 297 -12.71 -1.66 -8.26
N GLY A 298 -13.49 -1.62 -9.35
CA GLY A 298 -14.65 -2.49 -9.58
C GLY A 298 -14.54 -3.27 -10.90
N GLY A 299 -15.37 -4.30 -11.05
CA GLY A 299 -15.46 -5.11 -12.28
C GLY A 299 -14.23 -5.99 -12.54
N ALA A 300 -13.94 -6.24 -13.82
CA ALA A 300 -12.90 -7.18 -14.26
C ALA A 300 -11.46 -6.77 -13.91
N ARG A 301 -11.25 -5.53 -13.45
CA ARG A 301 -9.94 -4.98 -13.05
C ARG A 301 -9.86 -4.69 -11.54
N VAL A 302 -10.69 -5.37 -10.75
CA VAL A 302 -10.57 -5.36 -9.28
C VAL A 302 -9.16 -5.77 -8.86
N CYS A 303 -8.62 -5.09 -7.85
CA CYS A 303 -7.27 -5.32 -7.36
C CYS A 303 -7.09 -6.77 -6.88
N LEU A 304 -6.17 -7.49 -7.51
CA LEU A 304 -5.82 -8.88 -7.16
C LEU A 304 -5.29 -8.99 -5.72
N GLY A 305 -4.64 -7.94 -5.22
CA GLY A 305 -4.01 -7.90 -3.89
C GLY A 305 -4.94 -7.48 -2.75
N LYS A 306 -6.24 -7.21 -2.98
CA LYS A 306 -7.15 -6.63 -1.98
C LYS A 306 -7.13 -7.36 -0.62
N GLU A 307 -7.34 -8.67 -0.63
CA GLU A 307 -7.41 -9.46 0.62
C GLU A 307 -6.06 -9.54 1.33
N MET A 308 -4.97 -9.62 0.55
CA MET A 308 -3.60 -9.60 1.08
C MET A 308 -3.29 -8.24 1.72
N ALA A 309 -3.65 -7.14 1.06
CA ALA A 309 -3.45 -5.78 1.55
C ALA A 309 -4.17 -5.57 2.89
N TYR A 310 -5.47 -5.89 2.99
CA TYR A 310 -6.19 -5.79 4.26
C TYR A 310 -5.58 -6.65 5.36
N THR A 311 -5.13 -7.85 5.03
CA THR A 311 -4.48 -8.76 5.98
C THR A 311 -3.18 -8.16 6.51
N GLN A 312 -2.31 -7.66 5.62
CA GLN A 312 -1.05 -7.01 6.00
C GLN A 312 -1.29 -5.72 6.79
N MET A 313 -2.22 -4.87 6.35
CA MET A 313 -2.53 -3.62 7.03
C MET A 313 -3.06 -3.87 8.44
N LYS A 314 -3.99 -4.82 8.63
CA LYS A 314 -4.48 -5.17 9.96
C LYS A 314 -3.38 -5.71 10.86
N LEU A 315 -2.54 -6.61 10.34
CA LEU A 315 -1.42 -7.16 11.11
C LEU A 315 -0.47 -6.06 11.60
N VAL A 316 -0.07 -5.15 10.70
CA VAL A 316 0.85 -4.05 11.04
C VAL A 316 0.19 -3.07 12.00
N ALA A 317 -1.03 -2.63 11.70
CA ALA A 317 -1.77 -1.67 12.52
C ALA A 317 -2.01 -2.21 13.93
N ALA A 318 -2.53 -3.43 14.06
CA ALA A 318 -2.78 -4.06 15.35
C ALA A 318 -1.49 -4.21 16.17
N THR A 319 -0.41 -4.69 15.56
CA THR A 319 0.88 -4.86 16.25
C THR A 319 1.45 -3.52 16.74
N ILE A 320 1.43 -2.48 15.90
CA ILE A 320 1.94 -1.16 16.31
C ILE A 320 1.09 -0.58 17.44
N MET A 321 -0.25 -0.64 17.31
CA MET A 321 -1.16 -0.06 18.31
C MET A 321 -1.12 -0.79 19.65
N GLU A 322 -0.87 -2.11 19.65
CA GLU A 322 -0.75 -2.91 20.86
C GLU A 322 0.58 -2.65 21.59
N VAL A 323 1.68 -2.53 20.85
CA VAL A 323 3.04 -2.44 21.43
C VAL A 323 3.47 -0.99 21.70
N PHE A 324 2.95 -0.03 20.93
CA PHE A 324 3.41 1.35 20.96
C PHE A 324 2.29 2.38 21.04
N GLU A 325 2.58 3.45 21.79
CA GLU A 325 1.90 4.73 21.66
C GLU A 325 2.63 5.56 20.59
N VAL A 326 1.92 5.85 19.49
CA VAL A 326 2.42 6.65 18.36
C VAL A 326 1.98 8.10 18.52
N GLU A 327 2.94 9.01 18.58
CA GLU A 327 2.71 10.46 18.71
C GLU A 327 3.30 11.20 17.50
N LEU A 328 2.52 12.05 16.85
CA LEU A 328 3.00 12.86 15.74
C LEU A 328 3.88 14.00 16.25
N GLU A 329 5.00 14.26 15.58
CA GLU A 329 5.91 15.36 15.97
C GLU A 329 5.32 16.74 15.64
N VAL A 330 4.64 16.86 14.50
CA VAL A 330 4.02 18.12 14.05
C VAL A 330 2.51 18.00 14.16
N VAL A 331 1.95 18.61 15.20
CA VAL A 331 0.49 18.76 15.41
C VAL A 331 0.01 20.06 14.75
N GLU A 332 0.40 20.31 13.51
CA GLU A 332 -0.36 21.30 12.74
C GLU A 332 -1.71 20.67 12.40
N LYS A 333 -2.82 21.32 12.76
CA LYS A 333 -4.19 20.86 12.42
C LYS A 333 -4.47 20.83 10.90
N LYS A 334 -3.45 21.00 10.07
CA LYS A 334 -3.54 21.03 8.62
C LYS A 334 -3.27 19.64 8.08
N VAL A 335 -4.06 19.24 7.07
CA VAL A 335 -3.77 18.03 6.29
C VAL A 335 -2.37 18.15 5.69
N PRO A 336 -1.48 17.15 5.86
CA PRO A 336 -0.15 17.15 5.28
C PRO A 336 -0.19 17.40 3.78
N GLU A 337 0.80 18.14 3.27
CA GLU A 337 1.01 18.22 1.84
C GLU A 337 1.28 16.82 1.28
N HIS A 338 0.63 16.50 0.17
CA HIS A 338 0.80 15.22 -0.49
C HIS A 338 1.51 15.41 -1.83
N VAL A 339 2.29 14.40 -2.20
CA VAL A 339 2.87 14.30 -3.54
C VAL A 339 2.07 13.27 -4.31
N LEU A 340 1.49 13.71 -5.42
CA LEU A 340 0.90 12.83 -6.42
C LEU A 340 2.02 12.28 -7.30
N SER A 341 2.54 11.12 -6.92
CA SER A 341 3.28 10.24 -7.83
C SER A 341 2.28 9.19 -8.34
N LEU A 342 2.66 7.91 -8.40
CA LEU A 342 1.71 6.83 -8.65
C LEU A 342 0.74 6.62 -7.48
N THR A 343 1.20 6.84 -6.25
CA THR A 343 0.38 6.82 -5.04
C THR A 343 0.38 8.17 -4.34
N MET A 344 -0.62 8.40 -3.49
CA MET A 344 -0.73 9.58 -2.65
C MET A 344 0.13 9.42 -1.39
N ARG A 345 1.30 10.06 -1.37
CA ARG A 345 2.24 10.01 -0.23
C ARG A 345 2.31 11.36 0.47
N MET A 346 2.65 11.37 1.76
CA MET A 346 2.99 12.62 2.45
C MET A 346 4.34 13.11 1.96
N LYS A 347 4.42 14.39 1.60
CA LYS A 347 5.59 15.01 0.98
C LYS A 347 6.85 14.88 1.83
N ASP A 348 6.71 15.07 3.15
CA ASP A 348 7.82 15.07 4.10
C ASP A 348 7.83 13.81 5.00
N GLY A 349 7.04 12.80 4.62
CA GLY A 349 6.81 11.59 5.41
C GLY A 349 5.92 11.82 6.62
N LEU A 350 5.87 10.82 7.52
CA LEU A 350 5.09 10.87 8.75
C LEU A 350 6.03 10.78 9.95
N LYS A 351 6.48 11.93 10.45
CA LYS A 351 7.41 12.00 11.58
C LYS A 351 6.67 11.69 12.89
N VAL A 352 7.11 10.63 13.56
CA VAL A 352 6.52 10.15 14.80
C VAL A 352 7.55 9.92 15.89
N ARG A 353 7.14 10.14 17.12
CA ARG A 353 7.77 9.58 18.31
C ARG A 353 6.94 8.38 18.75
N VAL A 354 7.61 7.28 19.06
CA VAL A 354 6.97 6.07 19.57
C VAL A 354 7.40 5.87 21.02
N ARG A 355 6.45 5.46 21.87
CA ARG A 355 6.72 5.00 23.22
C ARG A 355 6.19 3.58 23.37
N LYS A 356 6.81 2.78 24.23
CA LYS A 356 6.28 1.44 24.55
C LYS A 356 5.02 1.61 25.40
N SER A 357 3.93 0.98 24.98
CA SER A 357 2.62 1.01 25.66
C SER A 357 2.65 0.32 27.03
#